data_AF-G1WZH2-F1
#
_entry.id   AF-G1WZH2-F1
#
_cell.length_a   1.000
_cell.length_b   1.000
_cell.length_c   1.000
_cell.angle_alpha   90.00
_cell.angle_beta   90.00
_cell.angle_gamma   90.00
#
_symmetry.space_group_name_H-M   'P 1'
#
loop_
_entity.id
_entity.type
_entity.pdbx_description
1 polymer ?
#
loop_
_entity_poly.entity_id
_entity_poly.type
_entity_poly.pdbx_seq_one_letter_code
_entity_poly.pdbx_strand_id
1 'polypeptide(L)'
;MLFSTSLIAVILSPRRLQITNTRRESTICELTFPTAVLAVKLNRKRLIVVLEDQIYVYDISNMKLLTTIETSPNPNAICALSPSSEKCYLVYPRPVPTSPSPFAPPNSTTSTTAVAGVSGSGDVIVYDSSTLKTIGMISAHKSPISALALSSDGMYLATASDTGTIIRVFSLPLGTKMFQFRRGTYPSKIYSMAFNLASTMLCVSSATETVHIFRLVDPNTASSAMDTSASQMHAASGLRPRSGSSGGSNGSNTDLPGAPFDANADNKRRSTSFASLIRRSSQSIGKSVVGAVGGYLPQAVTEMWEPQRDFAFVRLPAATKSVVALSSNSPQIMVVTSDGFFYLYNVDMENGGECILTKKYS
;
A
#
# COMPACT_ATOMS: atom_id res chain seq x y z
N MET A 1 -6.40 -11.96 20.88
CA MET A 1 -5.49 -13.06 21.24
C MET A 1 -4.08 -12.67 20.82
N LEU A 2 -3.04 -13.18 21.49
CA LEU A 2 -1.64 -12.98 21.07
C LEU A 2 -1.14 -14.20 20.29
N PHE A 3 -1.23 -14.16 18.95
CA PHE A 3 -0.97 -15.31 18.07
C PHE A 3 -1.69 -16.57 18.58
N SER A 4 -1.05 -17.74 18.52
CA SER A 4 -1.54 -19.01 19.07
C SER A 4 -1.13 -19.26 20.53
N THR A 5 -0.84 -18.21 21.31
CA THR A 5 -0.56 -18.35 22.75
C THR A 5 -1.86 -18.40 23.56
N SER A 6 -1.79 -18.89 24.81
CA SER A 6 -2.93 -18.86 25.74
C SER A 6 -3.22 -17.48 26.34
N LEU A 7 -2.52 -16.41 25.92
CA LEU A 7 -2.76 -15.04 26.39
C LEU A 7 -3.88 -14.41 25.57
N ILE A 8 -4.99 -14.10 26.26
CA ILE A 8 -6.15 -13.41 25.72
C ILE A 8 -6.34 -12.09 26.48
N ALA A 9 -6.82 -11.07 25.76
CA ALA A 9 -7.22 -9.79 26.31
C ALA A 9 -8.73 -9.65 26.08
N VAL A 10 -9.50 -9.44 27.15
CA VAL A 10 -10.96 -9.47 27.17
C VAL A 10 -11.50 -8.18 27.78
N ILE A 11 -12.40 -7.49 27.07
CA ILE A 11 -13.07 -6.30 27.58
C ILE A 11 -14.33 -6.77 28.32
N LEU A 12 -14.26 -6.87 29.66
CA LEU A 12 -15.37 -7.38 30.49
C LEU A 12 -16.48 -6.34 30.70
N SER A 13 -16.11 -5.08 30.70
CA SER A 13 -17.04 -3.94 30.65
C SER A 13 -16.36 -2.83 29.83
N PRO A 14 -17.09 -1.82 29.32
CA PRO A 14 -16.53 -0.84 28.39
C PRO A 14 -15.24 -0.17 28.84
N ARG A 15 -14.98 -0.09 30.16
CA ARG A 15 -13.80 0.55 30.76
C ARG A 15 -12.83 -0.42 31.45
N ARG A 16 -13.05 -1.74 31.40
CA ARG A 16 -12.18 -2.74 32.06
C ARG A 16 -11.68 -3.79 31.06
N LEU A 17 -10.36 -3.82 30.92
CA LEU A 17 -9.63 -4.83 30.16
C LEU A 17 -9.00 -5.84 31.13
N GLN A 18 -9.38 -7.11 31.02
CA GLN A 18 -8.77 -8.22 31.73
C GLN A 18 -7.81 -8.97 30.80
N ILE A 19 -6.62 -9.29 31.27
CA ILE A 19 -5.67 -10.17 30.54
C ILE A 19 -5.68 -11.53 31.22
N THR A 20 -6.01 -12.58 30.47
CA THR A 20 -6.20 -13.94 30.99
C THR A 20 -5.27 -14.94 30.31
N ASN A 21 -4.92 -16.01 31.04
CA ASN A 21 -4.19 -17.16 30.52
C ASN A 21 -5.10 -18.38 30.47
N THR A 22 -5.62 -18.72 29.30
CA THR A 22 -6.60 -19.82 29.14
C THR A 22 -6.06 -21.20 29.46
N ARG A 23 -4.73 -21.42 29.47
CA ARG A 23 -4.13 -22.70 29.88
C ARG A 23 -4.02 -22.85 31.40
N ARG A 24 -4.09 -21.74 32.15
CA ARG A 24 -3.99 -21.71 33.62
C ARG A 24 -5.29 -21.27 34.28
N GLU A 25 -6.32 -20.96 33.48
CA GLU A 25 -7.61 -20.39 33.90
C GLU A 25 -7.46 -19.16 34.81
N SER A 26 -6.35 -18.43 34.65
CA SER A 26 -5.89 -17.40 35.58
C SER A 26 -5.86 -16.01 34.94
N THR A 27 -6.42 -15.02 35.62
CA THR A 27 -6.20 -13.60 35.30
C THR A 27 -4.75 -13.21 35.61
N ILE A 28 -4.08 -12.57 34.65
CA ILE A 28 -2.72 -12.02 34.77
C ILE A 28 -2.78 -10.60 35.36
N CYS A 29 -3.69 -9.76 34.83
CA CYS A 29 -3.94 -8.41 35.34
C CYS A 29 -5.31 -7.89 34.89
N GLU A 30 -5.76 -6.83 35.56
CA GLU A 30 -6.91 -6.00 35.14
C GLU A 30 -6.47 -4.54 35.02
N LEU A 31 -6.88 -3.90 33.93
CA LEU A 31 -6.60 -2.50 33.62
C LEU A 31 -7.94 -1.75 33.49
N THR A 32 -8.08 -0.65 34.23
CA THR A 32 -9.26 0.22 34.19
C THR A 32 -8.91 1.53 33.50
N PHE A 33 -9.77 1.97 32.59
CA PHE A 33 -9.57 3.14 31.72
C PHE A 33 -10.58 4.26 32.04
N PRO A 34 -10.26 5.54 31.76
CA PRO A 34 -11.16 6.66 32.06
C PRO A 34 -12.46 6.60 31.24
N THR A 35 -12.35 6.40 29.92
CA THR A 35 -13.47 6.24 28.98
C THR A 35 -13.46 4.84 28.34
N ALA A 36 -14.30 4.60 27.33
CA ALA A 36 -14.49 3.28 26.76
C ALA A 36 -13.28 2.81 25.91
N VAL A 37 -12.87 1.56 26.11
CA VAL A 37 -11.88 0.86 25.28
C VAL A 37 -12.55 0.48 23.96
N LEU A 38 -12.16 1.17 22.88
CA LEU A 38 -12.73 0.97 21.54
C LEU A 38 -11.99 -0.12 20.76
N ALA A 39 -10.67 -0.28 20.98
CA ALA A 39 -9.91 -1.42 20.45
C ALA A 39 -8.70 -1.79 21.32
N VAL A 40 -8.26 -3.04 21.18
CA VAL A 40 -6.99 -3.55 21.73
C VAL A 40 -6.20 -4.25 20.61
N LYS A 41 -4.91 -3.95 20.48
CA LYS A 41 -3.98 -4.64 19.57
C LYS A 41 -2.79 -5.18 20.37
N LEU A 42 -2.25 -6.34 20.00
CA LEU A 42 -1.12 -6.97 20.70
C LEU A 42 -0.09 -7.52 19.72
N ASN A 43 1.19 -7.42 20.08
CA ASN A 43 2.29 -8.21 19.53
C ASN A 43 3.20 -8.72 20.67
N ARG A 44 4.33 -9.37 20.38
CA ARG A 44 5.17 -9.98 21.44
C ARG A 44 5.94 -8.98 22.32
N LYS A 45 5.89 -7.68 22.03
CA LYS A 45 6.52 -6.60 22.83
C LYS A 45 5.52 -5.61 23.42
N ARG A 46 4.35 -5.44 22.80
CA ARG A 46 3.41 -4.36 23.11
C ARG A 46 1.97 -4.81 23.20
N LEU A 47 1.27 -4.21 24.15
CA LEU A 47 -0.18 -4.17 24.24
C LEU A 47 -0.60 -2.71 24.03
N ILE A 48 -1.48 -2.48 23.07
CA ILE A 48 -1.98 -1.15 22.68
C ILE A 48 -3.47 -1.10 23.00
N VAL A 49 -3.90 -0.08 23.75
CA VAL A 49 -5.31 0.15 24.07
C VAL A 49 -5.73 1.49 23.48
N VAL A 50 -6.79 1.48 22.67
CA VAL A 50 -7.32 2.65 21.99
C VAL A 50 -8.65 3.05 22.63
N LEU A 51 -8.68 4.26 23.18
CA LEU A 51 -9.90 4.98 23.57
C LEU A 51 -10.22 5.97 22.43
N GLU A 52 -11.20 6.86 22.63
CA GLU A 52 -11.56 7.85 21.61
C GLU A 52 -10.45 8.89 21.38
N ASP A 53 -9.93 9.51 22.44
CA ASP A 53 -8.93 10.61 22.35
C ASP A 53 -7.51 10.20 22.78
N GLN A 54 -7.30 8.93 23.15
CA GLN A 54 -6.02 8.47 23.72
C GLN A 54 -5.67 7.04 23.29
N ILE A 55 -4.38 6.82 23.01
CA ILE A 55 -3.79 5.49 22.78
C ILE A 55 -2.75 5.20 23.87
N TYR A 56 -3.00 4.21 24.70
CA TYR A 56 -2.07 3.75 25.73
C TYR A 56 -1.15 2.67 25.17
N VAL A 57 0.15 2.80 25.42
CA VAL A 57 1.20 1.87 24.96
C VAL A 57 1.79 1.17 26.18
N TYR A 58 1.51 -0.13 26.33
CA TYR A 58 2.03 -0.97 27.41
C TYR A 58 3.11 -1.93 26.92
N ASP A 59 4.06 -2.26 27.80
CA ASP A 59 4.93 -3.42 27.65
C ASP A 59 4.17 -4.69 28.03
N ILE A 60 4.08 -5.66 27.12
CA ILE A 60 3.31 -6.89 27.34
C ILE A 60 4.02 -7.88 28.29
N SER A 61 5.32 -7.70 28.57
CA SER A 61 6.10 -8.61 29.43
C SER A 61 5.86 -8.38 30.92
N ASN A 62 5.53 -7.14 31.30
CA ASN A 62 5.40 -6.68 32.69
C ASN A 62 4.14 -5.83 32.93
N MET A 63 3.32 -5.59 31.89
CA MET A 63 2.09 -4.80 31.91
C MET A 63 2.27 -3.34 32.37
N LYS A 64 3.49 -2.81 32.31
CA LYS A 64 3.78 -1.41 32.63
C LYS A 64 3.35 -0.49 31.47
N LEU A 65 2.68 0.60 31.81
CA LEU A 65 2.44 1.71 30.89
C LEU A 65 3.77 2.38 30.50
N LEU A 66 4.06 2.44 29.21
CA LEU A 66 5.27 3.07 28.67
C LEU A 66 5.02 4.52 28.25
N THR A 67 3.88 4.78 27.61
CA THR A 67 3.43 6.14 27.26
C THR A 67 1.92 6.16 26.99
N THR A 68 1.34 7.35 27.04
CA THR A 68 0.01 7.66 26.49
C THR A 68 0.19 8.64 25.34
N ILE A 69 -0.43 8.36 24.20
CA ILE A 69 -0.45 9.22 23.02
C ILE A 69 -1.82 9.88 22.96
N GLU A 70 -1.86 11.21 23.00
CA GLU A 70 -3.10 11.98 22.77
C GLU A 70 -3.42 12.03 21.27
N THR A 71 -4.69 11.88 20.93
CA THR A 71 -5.21 11.93 19.55
C THR A 71 -6.42 12.83 19.45
N SER A 72 -6.76 13.28 18.24
CA SER A 72 -8.11 13.78 17.97
C SER A 72 -9.13 12.62 18.07
N PRO A 73 -10.43 12.89 18.28
CA PRO A 73 -11.45 11.86 18.44
C PRO A 73 -11.40 10.77 17.35
N ASN A 74 -11.22 9.53 17.79
CA ASN A 74 -11.09 8.33 16.96
C ASN A 74 -12.19 7.30 17.29
N PRO A 75 -13.49 7.64 17.11
CA PRO A 75 -14.62 6.76 17.49
C PRO A 75 -14.68 5.44 16.71
N ASN A 76 -13.94 5.32 15.60
CA ASN A 76 -13.80 4.08 14.84
C ASN A 76 -12.57 3.24 15.25
N ALA A 77 -11.83 3.66 16.28
CA ALA A 77 -10.63 3.00 16.82
C ALA A 77 -9.56 2.67 15.77
N ILE A 78 -9.39 3.53 14.78
CA ILE A 78 -8.57 3.29 13.61
C ILE A 78 -7.09 3.31 14.02
N CYS A 79 -6.49 2.12 14.05
CA CYS A 79 -5.06 1.93 14.20
C CYS A 79 -4.61 0.58 13.61
N ALA A 80 -3.34 0.49 13.25
CA ALA A 80 -2.66 -0.77 12.95
C ALA A 80 -1.40 -0.89 13.81
N LEU A 81 -1.20 -2.07 14.41
CA LEU A 81 0.03 -2.44 15.12
C LEU A 81 0.73 -3.53 14.31
N SER A 82 2.03 -3.37 14.07
CA SER A 82 2.86 -4.36 13.40
C SER A 82 2.91 -5.67 14.22
N PRO A 83 2.67 -6.84 13.61
CA PRO A 83 2.93 -8.13 14.24
C PRO A 83 4.43 -8.36 14.54
N SER A 84 5.32 -7.71 13.77
CA SER A 84 6.77 -7.81 13.92
C SER A 84 7.25 -7.22 15.24
N SER A 85 8.10 -7.98 15.92
CA SER A 85 8.75 -7.54 17.17
C SER A 85 10.01 -6.70 16.93
N GLU A 86 10.52 -6.67 15.70
CA GLU A 86 11.66 -5.84 15.31
C GLU A 86 11.13 -4.49 14.82
N LYS A 87 10.37 -4.51 13.73
CA LYS A 87 9.70 -3.36 13.09
C LYS A 87 8.38 -3.09 13.79
N CYS A 88 8.47 -2.71 15.06
CA CYS A 88 7.37 -2.61 16.02
C CYS A 88 6.54 -1.31 15.84
N TYR A 89 6.10 -1.04 14.62
CA TYR A 89 5.40 0.19 14.27
C TYR A 89 3.93 0.16 14.68
N LEU A 90 3.45 1.28 15.21
CA LEU A 90 2.06 1.63 15.42
C LEU A 90 1.71 2.74 14.42
N VAL A 91 0.58 2.62 13.72
CA VAL A 91 0.09 3.61 12.77
C VAL A 91 -1.34 4.00 13.11
N TYR A 92 -1.62 5.30 13.16
CA TYR A 92 -2.92 5.87 13.48
C TYR A 92 -3.17 7.15 12.66
N PRO A 93 -4.43 7.58 12.44
CA PRO A 93 -4.75 8.84 11.79
C PRO A 93 -4.09 10.03 12.50
N ARG A 94 -3.67 11.03 11.74
CA ARG A 94 -3.09 12.25 12.30
C ARG A 94 -4.10 12.98 13.21
N PRO A 95 -3.70 13.40 14.42
CA PRO A 95 -4.50 14.31 15.23
C PRO A 95 -4.78 15.62 14.47
N VAL A 96 -6.06 15.88 14.17
CA VAL A 96 -6.50 17.16 13.60
C VAL A 96 -6.64 18.16 14.75
N PRO A 97 -5.94 19.32 14.72
CA PRO A 97 -6.12 20.34 15.75
C PRO A 97 -7.55 20.90 15.67
N THR A 98 -8.36 20.63 16.70
CA THR A 98 -9.65 21.29 16.88
C THR A 98 -9.40 22.75 17.25
N SER A 99 -9.70 23.68 16.34
CA SER A 99 -9.59 25.11 16.63
C SER A 99 -10.60 25.50 17.72
N PRO A 100 -10.16 26.11 18.84
CA PRO A 100 -11.09 26.63 19.83
C PRO A 100 -11.85 27.82 19.24
N SER A 101 -13.17 27.67 19.08
CA SER A 101 -14.03 28.74 18.56
C SER A 101 -14.10 29.89 19.58
N PRO A 102 -13.70 31.13 19.24
CA PRO A 102 -13.60 32.23 20.21
C PRO A 102 -14.94 32.83 20.67
N PHE A 103 -16.08 32.20 20.34
CA PHE A 103 -17.43 32.66 20.66
C PHE A 103 -18.31 31.51 21.18
N ALA A 104 -18.07 31.08 22.42
CA ALA A 104 -18.92 30.12 23.13
C ALA A 104 -19.50 30.76 24.41
N PRO A 105 -20.81 31.06 24.48
CA PRO A 105 -21.46 31.55 25.71
C PRO A 105 -21.61 30.41 26.74
N PRO A 106 -21.66 30.71 28.05
CA PRO A 106 -21.37 29.73 29.11
C PRO A 106 -22.52 28.74 29.46
N ASN A 107 -23.60 28.65 28.67
CA ASN A 107 -24.74 27.79 28.97
C ASN A 107 -25.46 27.26 27.70
N SER A 108 -24.98 26.14 27.15
CA SER A 108 -25.82 25.18 26.43
C SER A 108 -25.21 23.77 26.50
N THR A 109 -26.05 22.75 26.59
CA THR A 109 -25.60 21.35 26.73
C THR A 109 -25.03 20.83 25.42
N THR A 110 -23.71 20.62 25.36
CA THR A 110 -22.98 20.20 24.15
C THR A 110 -23.11 18.70 23.85
N SER A 111 -24.32 18.27 23.48
CA SER A 111 -24.50 17.08 22.63
C SER A 111 -24.23 17.45 21.16
N THR A 112 -23.04 18.00 20.88
CA THR A 112 -22.65 18.47 19.55
C THR A 112 -22.23 17.30 18.67
N THR A 113 -23.20 16.78 17.91
CA THR A 113 -22.95 15.94 16.73
C THR A 113 -21.85 16.57 15.88
N ALA A 114 -20.78 15.81 15.59
CA ALA A 114 -19.62 16.34 14.89
C ALA A 114 -20.01 16.92 13.52
N VAL A 115 -19.90 18.24 13.38
CA VAL A 115 -20.32 18.95 12.16
C VAL A 115 -19.32 18.64 11.05
N ALA A 116 -19.77 17.92 10.03
CA ALA A 116 -18.98 17.62 8.85
C ALA A 116 -18.65 18.93 8.10
N GLY A 117 -17.43 19.44 8.28
CA GLY A 117 -17.02 20.75 7.77
C GLY A 117 -15.51 20.97 7.67
N VAL A 118 -14.71 20.32 8.51
CA VAL A 118 -13.26 20.18 8.25
C VAL A 118 -13.06 18.99 7.32
N SER A 119 -12.53 19.23 6.12
CA SER A 119 -12.09 18.19 5.20
C SER A 119 -10.82 17.52 5.75
N GLY A 120 -10.99 16.58 6.67
CA GLY A 120 -9.88 15.91 7.36
C GLY A 120 -8.95 15.23 6.36
N SER A 121 -7.65 15.56 6.43
CA SER A 121 -6.65 14.91 5.59
C SER A 121 -6.56 13.42 5.95
N GLY A 122 -6.33 12.58 4.94
CA GLY A 122 -5.96 11.18 5.13
C GLY A 122 -4.49 11.05 5.50
N ASP A 123 -4.00 11.89 6.43
CA ASP A 123 -2.66 11.80 7.00
C ASP A 123 -2.64 10.71 8.07
N VAL A 124 -1.57 9.93 8.13
CA VAL A 124 -1.29 8.99 9.23
C VAL A 124 0.06 9.27 9.86
N ILE A 125 0.15 9.05 11.18
CA ILE A 125 1.40 9.09 11.93
C ILE A 125 1.98 7.69 12.01
N VAL A 126 3.26 7.55 11.74
CA VAL A 126 4.04 6.33 11.97
C VAL A 126 4.83 6.51 13.26
N TYR A 127 4.56 5.65 14.24
CA TYR A 127 5.16 5.69 15.58
C TYR A 127 5.91 4.38 15.84
N ASP A 128 7.20 4.46 16.16
CA ASP A 128 7.94 3.29 16.63
C ASP A 128 7.64 3.04 18.11
N SER A 129 6.90 1.98 18.38
CA SER A 129 6.62 1.55 19.75
C SER A 129 7.79 0.81 20.40
N SER A 130 8.85 0.42 19.68
CA SER A 130 10.11 -0.03 20.29
C SER A 130 10.83 1.13 20.98
N THR A 131 11.20 2.18 20.25
CA THR A 131 11.93 3.35 20.79
C THR A 131 11.05 4.44 21.40
N LEU A 132 9.73 4.28 21.32
CA LEU A 132 8.70 5.20 21.83
C LEU A 132 8.70 6.58 21.16
N LYS A 133 9.01 6.64 19.85
CA LYS A 133 9.16 7.89 19.08
C LYS A 133 8.33 7.89 17.81
N THR A 134 7.79 9.05 17.47
CA THR A 134 7.22 9.31 16.13
C THR A 134 8.35 9.30 15.09
N ILE A 135 8.19 8.47 14.05
CA ILE A 135 9.10 8.41 12.90
C ILE A 135 8.77 9.54 11.92
N GLY A 136 7.49 9.72 11.61
CA GLY A 136 7.06 10.66 10.59
C GLY A 136 5.57 10.56 10.27
N MET A 137 5.18 11.20 9.18
CA MET A 137 3.79 11.32 8.70
C MET A 137 3.70 10.91 7.23
N ILE A 138 2.65 10.17 6.87
CA ILE A 138 2.34 9.79 5.49
C ILE A 138 1.01 10.42 5.10
N SER A 139 1.02 11.34 4.13
CA SER A 139 -0.21 11.89 3.53
C SER A 139 -0.82 10.89 2.55
N ALA A 140 -1.56 9.92 3.08
CA ALA A 140 -2.01 8.76 2.34
C ALA A 140 -3.24 9.02 1.45
N HIS A 141 -4.19 9.86 1.90
CA HIS A 141 -5.42 10.19 1.17
C HIS A 141 -5.83 11.66 1.34
N LYS A 142 -6.73 12.16 0.48
CA LYS A 142 -7.28 13.53 0.57
C LYS A 142 -8.48 13.68 1.52
N SER A 143 -9.03 12.56 1.97
CA SER A 143 -10.17 12.46 2.88
C SER A 143 -9.85 11.47 4.02
N PRO A 144 -10.61 11.46 5.12
CA PRO A 144 -10.25 10.73 6.32
C PRO A 144 -9.99 9.24 6.09
N ILE A 145 -9.02 8.69 6.83
CA ILE A 145 -8.75 7.26 6.84
C ILE A 145 -9.95 6.48 7.38
N SER A 146 -10.31 5.37 6.73
CA SER A 146 -11.34 4.43 7.20
C SER A 146 -10.76 3.07 7.63
N ALA A 147 -9.65 2.64 7.02
CA ALA A 147 -9.00 1.37 7.34
C ALA A 147 -7.48 1.45 7.18
N LEU A 148 -6.78 0.72 8.07
CA LEU A 148 -5.33 0.52 8.06
C LEU A 148 -5.01 -0.95 8.27
N ALA A 149 -3.98 -1.45 7.58
CA ALA A 149 -3.39 -2.76 7.85
C ALA A 149 -1.87 -2.70 7.68
N LEU A 150 -1.15 -3.45 8.52
CA LEU A 150 0.30 -3.63 8.42
C LEU A 150 0.61 -5.07 8.02
N SER A 151 1.68 -5.26 7.25
CA SER A 151 2.20 -6.59 6.92
C SER A 151 2.82 -7.28 8.14
N SER A 152 2.95 -8.61 8.06
CA SER A 152 3.53 -9.50 9.07
C SER A 152 4.95 -9.09 9.50
N ASP A 153 5.77 -8.69 8.51
CA ASP A 153 7.15 -8.24 8.64
C ASP A 153 7.29 -6.79 9.16
N GLY A 154 6.22 -5.99 9.14
CA GLY A 154 6.23 -4.56 9.45
C GLY A 154 6.79 -3.65 8.34
N MET A 155 7.01 -4.17 7.12
CA MET A 155 7.55 -3.42 5.97
C MET A 155 6.52 -2.61 5.21
N TYR A 156 5.25 -3.00 5.20
CA TYR A 156 4.21 -2.40 4.38
C TYR A 156 3.00 -1.95 5.18
N LEU A 157 2.46 -0.79 4.81
CA LEU A 157 1.25 -0.20 5.33
C LEU A 157 0.21 -0.05 4.20
N ALA A 158 -0.86 -0.83 4.27
CA ALA A 158 -2.06 -0.62 3.45
C ALA A 158 -2.99 0.41 4.10
N THR A 159 -3.52 1.32 3.30
CA THR A 159 -4.39 2.42 3.74
C THR A 159 -5.60 2.55 2.80
N ALA A 160 -6.76 2.83 3.38
CA ALA A 160 -7.96 3.25 2.66
C ALA A 160 -8.62 4.44 3.37
N SER A 161 -9.19 5.34 2.58
CA SER A 161 -10.02 6.45 3.06
C SER A 161 -11.50 6.04 3.15
N ASP A 162 -12.31 6.89 3.78
CA ASP A 162 -13.79 6.86 3.79
C ASP A 162 -14.42 6.62 2.40
N THR A 163 -13.84 7.20 1.34
CA THR A 163 -14.28 6.98 -0.04
C THR A 163 -14.06 5.53 -0.51
N GLY A 164 -13.00 4.85 -0.05
CA GLY A 164 -12.72 3.45 -0.32
C GLY A 164 -12.63 3.04 -1.81
N THR A 165 -12.46 3.98 -2.74
CA THR A 165 -12.29 3.70 -4.18
C THR A 165 -10.87 3.28 -4.53
N ILE A 166 -9.89 3.85 -3.83
CA ILE A 166 -8.45 3.61 -4.02
C ILE A 166 -7.85 3.07 -2.72
N ILE A 167 -7.05 2.00 -2.85
CA ILE A 167 -6.21 1.45 -1.78
C ILE A 167 -4.77 1.85 -2.08
N ARG A 168 -4.00 2.29 -1.08
CA ARG A 168 -2.57 2.60 -1.25
C ARG A 168 -1.72 1.79 -0.28
N VAL A 169 -0.59 1.30 -0.77
CA VAL A 169 0.43 0.61 0.03
C VAL A 169 1.70 1.45 0.06
N PHE A 170 2.22 1.68 1.26
CA PHE A 170 3.45 2.43 1.53
C PHE A 170 4.50 1.52 2.17
N SER A 171 5.78 1.73 1.85
CA SER A 171 6.88 1.09 2.57
C SER A 171 7.17 1.82 3.89
N LEU A 172 7.57 1.07 4.91
CA LEU A 172 7.98 1.57 6.21
C LEU A 172 9.46 1.25 6.49
N PRO A 173 10.19 2.10 7.24
CA PRO A 173 9.71 3.32 7.90
C PRO A 173 9.63 4.57 6.99
N LEU A 174 10.08 4.49 5.73
CA LEU A 174 10.29 5.66 4.86
C LEU A 174 8.99 6.39 4.42
N GLY A 175 7.85 5.71 4.38
CA GLY A 175 6.59 6.29 3.92
C GLY A 175 6.46 6.43 2.40
N THR A 176 7.32 5.78 1.61
CA THR A 176 7.27 5.83 0.14
C THR A 176 6.07 5.05 -0.38
N LYS A 177 5.25 5.65 -1.26
CA LYS A 177 4.12 4.95 -1.89
C LYS A 177 4.63 3.92 -2.90
N MET A 178 4.43 2.64 -2.60
CA MET A 178 4.84 1.52 -3.46
C MET A 178 3.73 1.17 -4.46
N PHE A 179 2.50 0.96 -3.98
CA PHE A 179 1.38 0.49 -4.80
C PHE A 179 0.13 1.38 -4.65
N GLN A 180 -0.67 1.44 -5.71
CA GLN A 180 -1.97 2.11 -5.71
C GLN A 180 -2.96 1.29 -6.55
N PHE A 181 -3.95 0.70 -5.88
CA PHE A 181 -4.94 -0.18 -6.48
C PHE A 181 -6.33 0.47 -6.56
N ARG A 182 -7.11 0.14 -7.59
CA ARG A 182 -8.49 0.63 -7.76
C ARG A 182 -9.48 -0.45 -7.35
N ARG A 183 -10.12 -0.30 -6.19
CA ARG A 183 -11.13 -1.23 -5.65
C ARG A 183 -12.47 -1.13 -6.40
N GLY A 184 -12.84 0.07 -6.86
CA GLY A 184 -14.07 0.24 -7.65
C GLY A 184 -14.30 1.68 -8.09
N THR A 185 -15.31 1.86 -8.96
CA THR A 185 -15.70 3.19 -9.47
C THR A 185 -16.48 3.99 -8.43
N TYR A 186 -17.44 3.34 -7.74
CA TYR A 186 -18.28 3.99 -6.74
C TYR A 186 -17.68 3.88 -5.32
N PRO A 187 -17.84 4.89 -4.45
CA PRO A 187 -17.41 4.81 -3.07
C PRO A 187 -17.99 3.61 -2.30
N SER A 188 -17.25 3.09 -1.32
CA SER A 188 -17.68 1.97 -0.48
C SER A 188 -16.91 1.98 0.83
N LYS A 189 -17.59 1.64 1.94
CA LYS A 189 -16.93 1.47 3.23
C LYS A 189 -16.10 0.18 3.21
N ILE A 190 -14.79 0.30 3.37
CA ILE A 190 -13.89 -0.83 3.60
C ILE A 190 -14.17 -1.40 5.00
N TYR A 191 -14.23 -2.73 5.12
CA TYR A 191 -14.47 -3.42 6.39
C TYR A 191 -13.19 -4.04 6.97
N SER A 192 -12.38 -4.68 6.12
CA SER A 192 -11.16 -5.36 6.55
C SER A 192 -10.15 -5.39 5.41
N MET A 193 -8.87 -5.28 5.77
CA MET A 193 -7.73 -5.45 4.86
C MET A 193 -6.71 -6.35 5.53
N ALA A 194 -6.14 -7.30 4.80
CA ALA A 194 -5.09 -8.19 5.33
C ALA A 194 -4.08 -8.59 4.25
N PHE A 195 -2.80 -8.52 4.60
CA PHE A 195 -1.72 -9.10 3.80
C PHE A 195 -1.65 -10.62 4.01
N ASN A 196 -1.10 -11.35 3.03
CA ASN A 196 -0.60 -12.70 3.28
C ASN A 196 0.69 -12.67 4.12
N LEU A 197 1.11 -13.82 4.68
CA LEU A 197 2.29 -13.91 5.55
C LEU A 197 3.60 -13.47 4.85
N ALA A 198 3.68 -13.59 3.52
CA ALA A 198 4.83 -13.25 2.70
C ALA A 198 4.80 -11.82 2.12
N SER A 199 3.83 -10.98 2.49
CA SER A 199 3.67 -9.59 2.01
C SER A 199 3.45 -9.40 0.49
N THR A 200 3.28 -10.49 -0.29
CA THR A 200 3.10 -10.47 -1.75
C THR A 200 1.65 -10.30 -2.22
N MET A 201 0.66 -10.38 -1.33
CA MET A 201 -0.75 -10.17 -1.65
C MET A 201 -1.48 -9.42 -0.54
N LEU A 202 -2.47 -8.62 -0.92
CA LEU A 202 -3.37 -7.85 -0.04
C LEU A 202 -4.82 -8.15 -0.42
N CYS A 203 -5.61 -8.70 0.50
CA CYS A 203 -7.05 -8.83 0.35
C CYS A 203 -7.78 -7.66 1.05
N VAL A 204 -8.88 -7.20 0.46
CA VAL A 204 -9.66 -6.02 0.88
C VAL A 204 -11.15 -6.30 0.73
N SER A 205 -11.90 -6.32 1.84
CA SER A 205 -13.36 -6.44 1.84
C SER A 205 -14.05 -5.09 1.99
N SER A 206 -15.22 -4.93 1.36
CA SER A 206 -16.01 -3.71 1.48
C SER A 206 -17.52 -3.98 1.41
N ALA A 207 -18.32 -2.92 1.57
CA ALA A 207 -19.78 -2.98 1.49
C ALA A 207 -20.36 -3.39 0.11
N THR A 208 -19.55 -3.53 -0.95
CA THR A 208 -20.01 -3.93 -2.30
C THR A 208 -20.08 -5.44 -2.52
N GLU A 209 -20.23 -6.24 -1.45
CA GLU A 209 -20.28 -7.72 -1.47
C GLU A 209 -19.01 -8.42 -2.02
N THR A 210 -18.03 -7.64 -2.48
CA THR A 210 -16.78 -8.10 -3.07
C THR A 210 -15.61 -8.02 -2.09
N VAL A 211 -14.83 -9.10 -2.02
CA VAL A 211 -13.45 -9.06 -1.53
C VAL A 211 -12.53 -9.01 -2.74
N HIS A 212 -11.71 -7.99 -2.83
CA HIS A 212 -10.72 -7.81 -3.89
C HIS A 212 -9.34 -8.26 -3.40
N ILE A 213 -8.56 -8.91 -4.27
CA ILE A 213 -7.23 -9.42 -3.96
C ILE A 213 -6.25 -8.80 -4.94
N PHE A 214 -5.30 -8.04 -4.40
CA PHE A 214 -4.26 -7.35 -5.15
C PHE A 214 -2.92 -8.06 -4.96
N ARG A 215 -2.17 -8.25 -6.05
CA ARG A 215 -0.81 -8.80 -6.02
C ARG A 215 0.20 -7.67 -5.91
N LEU A 216 1.15 -7.78 -5.00
CA LEU A 216 2.24 -6.83 -4.81
C LEU A 216 3.47 -7.39 -5.54
N VAL A 217 3.61 -7.03 -6.81
CA VAL A 217 4.81 -7.29 -7.62
C VAL A 217 5.45 -5.94 -7.92
N ASP A 218 6.71 -5.75 -7.51
CA ASP A 218 7.45 -4.56 -7.93
C ASP A 218 7.56 -4.53 -9.46
N PRO A 219 7.24 -3.43 -10.15
CA PRO A 219 7.26 -3.40 -11.62
C PRO A 219 8.65 -3.71 -12.21
N ASN A 220 9.72 -3.49 -11.44
CA ASN A 220 11.09 -3.80 -11.82
C ASN A 220 11.46 -5.30 -11.73
N THR A 221 10.64 -6.16 -11.09
CA THR A 221 10.85 -7.62 -11.08
C THR A 221 9.94 -8.37 -12.05
N ALA A 222 8.87 -7.73 -12.53
CA ALA A 222 8.03 -8.27 -13.60
C ALA A 222 8.79 -8.35 -14.94
N SER A 223 9.60 -7.33 -15.26
CA SER A 223 10.39 -7.28 -16.50
C SER A 223 11.48 -8.36 -16.57
N SER A 224 12.16 -8.66 -15.46
CA SER A 224 13.20 -9.69 -15.41
C SER A 224 12.68 -11.13 -15.46
N ALA A 225 11.37 -11.35 -15.26
CA ALA A 225 10.75 -12.67 -15.30
C ALA A 225 10.38 -13.16 -16.71
N MET A 226 10.27 -12.25 -17.71
CA MET A 226 9.85 -12.61 -19.07
C MET A 226 10.99 -13.09 -19.99
N ASP A 227 12.23 -12.64 -19.78
CA ASP A 227 13.37 -13.06 -20.63
C ASP A 227 13.86 -14.50 -20.34
N THR A 228 13.57 -15.05 -19.16
CA THR A 228 14.15 -16.34 -18.72
C THR A 228 13.47 -17.57 -19.30
N SER A 229 12.28 -17.42 -19.92
CA SER A 229 11.49 -18.53 -20.47
C SER A 229 11.71 -18.77 -21.97
N ALA A 230 12.36 -17.85 -22.69
CA ALA A 230 12.54 -17.91 -24.14
C ALA A 230 13.78 -18.69 -24.63
N SER A 231 14.67 -19.12 -23.71
CA SER A 231 16.04 -19.55 -24.05
C SER A 231 16.34 -21.05 -23.85
N GLN A 232 15.31 -21.92 -23.70
CA GLN A 232 15.48 -23.38 -23.57
C GLN A 232 14.65 -24.23 -24.57
N MET A 233 14.48 -23.78 -25.82
CA MET A 233 13.96 -24.62 -26.90
C MET A 233 14.74 -24.46 -28.21
N HIS A 234 15.95 -25.01 -28.26
CA HIS A 234 16.52 -25.67 -29.47
C HIS A 234 17.83 -26.38 -29.11
N ALA A 235 17.81 -27.72 -29.05
CA ALA A 235 18.98 -28.54 -28.87
C ALA A 235 18.89 -29.85 -29.69
N ALA A 236 20.05 -30.36 -30.11
CA ALA A 236 20.30 -31.68 -30.68
C ALA A 236 19.65 -32.04 -32.04
N SER A 237 20.43 -31.85 -33.11
CA SER A 237 20.61 -32.88 -34.14
C SER A 237 22.09 -32.96 -34.53
N GLY A 238 22.69 -34.16 -34.47
CA GLY A 238 24.03 -34.43 -35.02
C GLY A 238 23.98 -34.74 -36.54
N LEU A 239 25.06 -35.16 -37.22
CA LEU A 239 26.33 -35.74 -36.73
C LEU A 239 27.50 -35.52 -37.71
N ARG A 240 28.66 -35.13 -37.16
CA ARG A 240 30.05 -35.50 -37.59
C ARG A 240 30.57 -35.03 -38.99
N PRO A 241 31.91 -35.15 -39.24
CA PRO A 241 32.62 -34.15 -40.06
C PRO A 241 33.31 -34.69 -41.34
N ARG A 242 33.91 -33.78 -42.13
CA ARG A 242 35.00 -34.10 -43.05
C ARG A 242 35.95 -32.91 -43.31
N SER A 243 37.14 -33.22 -43.82
CA SER A 243 38.28 -32.32 -44.04
C SER A 243 38.47 -31.95 -45.51
N GLY A 244 39.16 -30.83 -45.78
CA GLY A 244 39.63 -30.42 -47.11
C GLY A 244 40.51 -29.16 -47.05
N SER A 245 41.60 -29.12 -47.82
CA SER A 245 42.63 -28.07 -47.75
C SER A 245 43.37 -27.89 -49.08
N SER A 246 43.64 -26.65 -49.53
CA SER A 246 44.80 -26.30 -50.39
C SER A 246 44.89 -24.81 -50.77
N GLY A 247 46.12 -24.28 -50.87
CA GLY A 247 46.51 -23.09 -51.66
C GLY A 247 46.09 -21.70 -51.11
N GLY A 248 46.81 -20.60 -51.39
CA GLY A 248 48.07 -20.40 -52.14
C GLY A 248 48.59 -18.96 -51.94
N SER A 249 49.81 -18.64 -52.38
CA SER A 249 50.56 -17.42 -51.96
C SER A 249 51.03 -16.48 -53.08
N ASN A 250 51.33 -15.23 -52.68
CA ASN A 250 52.15 -14.19 -53.35
C ASN A 250 51.61 -13.52 -54.64
N GLY A 251 52.02 -12.24 -54.86
CA GLY A 251 51.87 -11.51 -56.12
C GLY A 251 51.85 -9.98 -55.96
N SER A 252 52.90 -9.28 -56.40
CA SER A 252 53.15 -7.84 -56.16
C SER A 252 53.00 -6.92 -57.39
N ASN A 253 52.62 -5.66 -57.16
CA ASN A 253 52.84 -4.46 -58.00
C ASN A 253 52.12 -4.42 -59.38
N THR A 254 51.91 -3.27 -60.04
CA THR A 254 52.28 -1.85 -59.79
C THR A 254 51.02 -1.01 -59.40
N ASP A 255 50.78 0.30 -59.62
CA ASP A 255 51.46 1.41 -60.34
C ASP A 255 51.03 2.83 -59.85
N LEU A 256 51.50 3.88 -60.54
CA LEU A 256 51.32 5.34 -60.33
C LEU A 256 51.04 6.04 -61.69
N PRO A 257 51.01 7.40 -61.86
CA PRO A 257 51.13 8.53 -60.91
C PRO A 257 50.02 9.61 -61.02
N GLY A 258 50.10 10.69 -60.22
CA GLY A 258 49.46 11.98 -60.55
C GLY A 258 49.09 12.92 -59.38
N ALA A 259 49.96 13.87 -59.02
CA ALA A 259 49.67 15.02 -58.15
C ALA A 259 50.43 16.27 -58.66
N PRO A 260 49.95 17.50 -58.40
CA PRO A 260 50.49 18.36 -57.32
C PRO A 260 49.37 18.88 -56.35
N PHE A 261 49.60 19.28 -55.08
CA PHE A 261 50.38 20.43 -54.53
C PHE A 261 49.88 21.81 -55.03
N ASP A 262 49.73 22.88 -54.22
CA ASP A 262 50.16 23.22 -52.84
C ASP A 262 48.97 23.76 -51.98
N ALA A 263 48.89 23.58 -50.64
CA ALA A 263 49.49 24.39 -49.55
C ALA A 263 49.21 25.92 -49.65
N ASN A 264 48.79 26.66 -48.60
CA ASN A 264 49.38 26.74 -47.26
C ASN A 264 48.38 27.33 -46.19
N ALA A 265 48.81 27.47 -44.93
CA ALA A 265 48.12 28.13 -43.80
C ALA A 265 48.21 29.71 -43.88
N ASP A 266 47.70 30.57 -42.98
CA ASP A 266 47.60 30.48 -41.51
C ASP A 266 46.79 31.64 -40.83
N ASN A 267 46.30 31.40 -39.61
CA ASN A 267 46.16 32.31 -38.45
C ASN A 267 45.10 33.46 -38.28
N LYS A 268 44.87 33.76 -36.99
CA LYS A 268 44.46 35.03 -36.31
C LYS A 268 42.97 35.47 -36.11
N ARG A 269 42.48 35.11 -34.91
CA ARG A 269 42.08 36.00 -33.77
C ARG A 269 40.80 36.88 -33.80
N ARG A 270 40.22 37.01 -32.58
CA ARG A 270 39.28 38.03 -32.02
C ARG A 270 37.83 38.00 -32.54
N SER A 271 36.82 38.63 -31.89
CA SER A 271 36.51 38.90 -30.46
C SER A 271 35.32 39.87 -30.39
N THR A 272 34.26 39.59 -29.61
CA THR A 272 33.23 40.56 -29.09
C THR A 272 32.42 41.39 -30.14
N SER A 273 31.17 41.83 -29.95
CA SER A 273 30.06 41.60 -29.01
C SER A 273 28.78 42.31 -29.54
N PHE A 274 27.63 42.12 -28.86
CA PHE A 274 26.41 42.98 -28.87
C PHE A 274 25.39 42.90 -30.04
N ALA A 275 24.23 43.51 -29.77
CA ALA A 275 23.15 43.94 -30.69
C ALA A 275 22.16 42.88 -31.25
N SER A 276 21.21 42.50 -30.39
CA SER A 276 19.75 42.51 -30.64
C SER A 276 19.18 42.62 -32.07
N LEU A 277 18.14 41.82 -32.35
CA LEU A 277 17.03 42.23 -33.23
C LEU A 277 15.70 41.61 -32.81
N ILE A 278 14.70 42.44 -32.48
CA ILE A 278 13.32 42.04 -32.15
C ILE A 278 12.37 42.53 -33.25
N ARG A 279 11.55 41.62 -33.79
CA ARG A 279 10.27 41.88 -34.46
C ARG A 279 9.29 40.77 -34.02
N ARG A 280 8.05 41.05 -33.59
CA ARG A 280 6.86 41.47 -34.39
C ARG A 280 6.55 40.46 -35.51
N SER A 281 5.32 40.01 -35.77
CA SER A 281 3.98 40.33 -35.22
C SER A 281 2.95 39.32 -35.82
N SER A 282 1.77 38.99 -35.28
CA SER A 282 1.03 39.41 -34.05
C SER A 282 -0.16 38.44 -33.79
N GLN A 283 -1.11 38.85 -32.92
CA GLN A 283 -2.58 38.59 -32.90
C GLN A 283 -3.17 37.63 -33.97
N SER A 284 -4.19 36.81 -33.69
CA SER A 284 -5.38 37.12 -32.85
C SER A 284 -6.05 35.89 -32.20
N ILE A 285 -7.10 36.14 -31.39
CA ILE A 285 -7.88 35.12 -30.68
C ILE A 285 -9.10 34.71 -31.52
N GLY A 286 -9.29 33.41 -31.75
CA GLY A 286 -10.53 32.81 -32.26
C GLY A 286 -11.04 31.74 -31.29
N LYS A 287 -12.33 31.79 -30.93
CA LYS A 287 -12.97 30.80 -30.05
C LYS A 287 -13.63 29.67 -30.86
N SER A 288 -13.72 28.50 -30.22
CA SER A 288 -14.66 27.41 -30.50
C SER A 288 -14.75 26.87 -31.94
N VAL A 289 -14.08 25.73 -32.16
CA VAL A 289 -14.75 24.57 -32.77
C VAL A 289 -14.72 23.43 -31.76
N VAL A 290 -15.90 22.94 -31.37
CA VAL A 290 -16.04 21.66 -30.66
C VAL A 290 -16.28 20.61 -31.75
N GLY A 291 -15.33 19.68 -31.92
CA GLY A 291 -15.41 18.66 -32.96
C GLY A 291 -14.42 17.53 -32.65
N ALA A 292 -14.89 16.29 -32.68
CA ALA A 292 -14.13 15.16 -32.17
C ALA A 292 -12.92 14.81 -33.04
N VAL A 293 -11.75 14.71 -32.40
CA VAL A 293 -10.65 13.86 -32.88
C VAL A 293 -10.29 12.93 -31.72
N GLY A 294 -10.74 11.68 -31.80
CA GLY A 294 -10.41 10.63 -30.83
C GLY A 294 -8.95 10.20 -31.00
N GLY A 295 -8.03 10.96 -30.42
CA GLY A 295 -6.61 10.61 -30.40
C GLY A 295 -6.39 9.33 -29.59
N TYR A 296 -6.12 8.22 -30.28
CA TYR A 296 -5.69 6.98 -29.65
C TYR A 296 -4.37 7.22 -28.90
N LEU A 297 -4.40 7.26 -27.57
CA LEU A 297 -3.17 7.08 -26.80
C LEU A 297 -2.69 5.63 -26.99
N PRO A 298 -1.37 5.38 -27.12
CA PRO A 298 -0.83 4.03 -27.09
C PRO A 298 -1.21 3.34 -25.77
N GLN A 299 -1.52 2.05 -25.81
CA GLN A 299 -1.91 1.28 -24.62
C GLN A 299 -0.84 1.37 -23.53
N ALA A 300 0.44 1.22 -23.89
CA ALA A 300 1.60 1.38 -22.99
C ALA A 300 1.70 2.77 -22.30
N VAL A 301 1.10 3.82 -22.86
CA VAL A 301 1.04 5.16 -22.23
C VAL A 301 -0.20 5.29 -21.33
N THR A 302 -1.26 4.51 -21.59
CA THR A 302 -2.51 4.52 -20.81
C THR A 302 -2.39 3.66 -19.55
N GLU A 303 -1.77 2.48 -19.66
CA GLU A 303 -1.51 1.55 -18.55
C GLU A 303 -0.63 2.15 -17.45
N MET A 304 0.20 3.14 -17.78
CA MET A 304 1.05 3.85 -16.83
C MET A 304 0.27 4.74 -15.83
N TRP A 305 -1.02 5.02 -16.09
CA TRP A 305 -1.83 5.96 -15.30
C TRP A 305 -3.13 5.39 -14.70
N GLU A 306 -3.67 4.28 -15.22
CA GLU A 306 -4.77 3.56 -14.54
C GLU A 306 -4.23 2.84 -13.28
N PRO A 307 -4.81 3.03 -12.08
CA PRO A 307 -4.38 2.27 -10.90
C PRO A 307 -4.79 0.80 -11.06
N GLN A 308 -3.84 -0.11 -10.85
CA GLN A 308 -3.99 -1.55 -11.09
C GLN A 308 -5.26 -2.10 -10.42
N ARG A 309 -6.01 -2.91 -11.19
CA ARG A 309 -7.21 -3.61 -10.70
C ARG A 309 -6.84 -4.81 -9.84
N ASP A 310 -7.85 -5.44 -9.28
CA ASP A 310 -7.77 -6.71 -8.60
C ASP A 310 -7.27 -7.83 -9.52
N PHE A 311 -6.35 -8.64 -8.97
CA PHE A 311 -5.85 -9.86 -9.61
C PHE A 311 -6.89 -10.99 -9.50
N ALA A 312 -7.56 -11.08 -8.35
CA ALA A 312 -8.64 -12.03 -8.11
C ALA A 312 -9.70 -11.40 -7.20
N PHE A 313 -10.92 -11.93 -7.21
CA PHE A 313 -12.02 -11.47 -6.37
C PHE A 313 -12.88 -12.62 -5.83
N VAL A 314 -13.52 -12.38 -4.68
CA VAL A 314 -14.58 -13.20 -4.11
C VAL A 314 -15.87 -12.39 -4.16
N ARG A 315 -16.98 -13.03 -4.56
CA ARG A 315 -18.33 -12.54 -4.27
C ARG A 315 -18.89 -13.24 -3.04
N LEU A 316 -19.34 -12.45 -2.07
CA LEU A 316 -20.01 -12.93 -0.87
C LEU A 316 -21.51 -13.11 -1.13
N PRO A 317 -22.22 -14.02 -0.43
CA PRO A 317 -23.64 -14.25 -0.67
C PRO A 317 -24.58 -13.11 -0.24
N ALA A 318 -24.10 -12.12 0.52
CA ALA A 318 -24.88 -10.98 1.01
C ALA A 318 -23.98 -9.83 1.52
N ALA A 319 -24.52 -8.61 1.53
CA ALA A 319 -23.91 -7.39 2.04
C ALA A 319 -23.82 -7.35 3.58
N THR A 320 -22.91 -8.14 4.15
CA THR A 320 -22.64 -8.17 5.59
C THR A 320 -21.22 -7.71 5.93
N LYS A 321 -20.96 -7.34 7.18
CA LYS A 321 -19.61 -6.90 7.61
C LYS A 321 -18.70 -8.11 7.63
N SER A 322 -17.55 -8.02 6.96
CA SER A 322 -16.62 -9.13 6.80
C SER A 322 -15.21 -8.80 7.29
N VAL A 323 -14.58 -9.80 7.92
CA VAL A 323 -13.15 -9.81 8.26
C VAL A 323 -12.46 -10.83 7.37
N VAL A 324 -11.36 -10.43 6.73
CA VAL A 324 -10.65 -11.25 5.74
C VAL A 324 -9.23 -11.56 6.17
N ALA A 325 -8.75 -12.73 5.76
CA ALA A 325 -7.36 -13.14 5.91
C ALA A 325 -6.93 -14.01 4.73
N LEU A 326 -5.64 -13.97 4.40
CA LEU A 326 -5.01 -14.88 3.45
C LEU A 326 -4.26 -15.98 4.22
N SER A 327 -4.39 -17.23 3.77
CA SER A 327 -3.63 -18.35 4.32
C SER A 327 -2.12 -18.16 4.12
N SER A 328 -1.32 -18.69 5.04
CA SER A 328 0.14 -18.65 4.97
C SER A 328 0.73 -19.76 4.11
N ASN A 329 0.01 -20.89 3.96
CA ASN A 329 0.55 -22.14 3.42
C ASN A 329 -0.22 -22.64 2.17
N SER A 330 -1.31 -21.97 1.80
CA SER A 330 -2.19 -22.33 0.68
C SER A 330 -2.70 -21.05 0.00
N PRO A 331 -3.07 -21.08 -1.29
CA PRO A 331 -3.66 -19.94 -1.99
C PRO A 331 -5.15 -19.80 -1.62
N GLN A 332 -5.44 -19.64 -0.33
CA GLN A 332 -6.80 -19.65 0.21
C GLN A 332 -7.12 -18.35 0.95
N ILE A 333 -8.33 -17.84 0.70
CA ILE A 333 -8.90 -16.69 1.38
C ILE A 333 -9.88 -17.20 2.43
N MET A 334 -9.72 -16.69 3.64
CA MET A 334 -10.61 -16.90 4.77
C MET A 334 -11.47 -15.64 4.92
N VAL A 335 -12.79 -15.81 4.95
CA VAL A 335 -13.76 -14.73 5.20
C VAL A 335 -14.66 -15.11 6.36
N VAL A 336 -14.62 -14.33 7.44
CA VAL A 336 -15.60 -14.39 8.54
C VAL A 336 -16.62 -13.25 8.32
N THR A 337 -17.90 -13.54 8.53
CA THR A 337 -19.00 -12.62 8.26
C THR A 337 -19.83 -12.35 9.52
N SER A 338 -20.43 -11.16 9.65
CA SER A 338 -21.13 -10.74 10.88
C SER A 338 -22.42 -11.50 11.17
N ASP A 339 -22.94 -12.20 10.17
CA ASP A 339 -24.06 -13.16 10.22
C ASP A 339 -23.61 -14.57 10.67
N GLY A 340 -22.34 -14.73 11.08
CA GLY A 340 -21.81 -15.93 11.77
C GLY A 340 -21.03 -16.88 10.86
N PHE A 341 -21.25 -16.84 9.54
CA PHE A 341 -20.62 -17.79 8.64
C PHE A 341 -19.12 -17.54 8.44
N PHE A 342 -18.39 -18.65 8.30
CA PHE A 342 -16.98 -18.68 7.91
C PHE A 342 -16.82 -19.39 6.56
N TYR A 343 -16.24 -18.70 5.59
CA TYR A 343 -16.07 -19.16 4.22
C TYR A 343 -14.57 -19.32 3.90
N LEU A 344 -14.25 -20.39 3.17
CA LEU A 344 -12.91 -20.68 2.66
C LEU A 344 -12.97 -20.76 1.12
N TYR A 345 -12.33 -19.81 0.45
CA TYR A 345 -12.23 -19.74 -1.01
C TYR A 345 -10.81 -20.08 -1.46
N ASN A 346 -10.67 -20.69 -2.64
CA ASN A 346 -9.38 -20.96 -3.28
C ASN A 346 -9.13 -19.98 -4.44
N VAL A 347 -7.89 -19.49 -4.53
CA VAL A 347 -7.42 -18.54 -5.55
C VAL A 347 -6.64 -19.32 -6.61
N ASP A 348 -6.96 -19.09 -7.88
CA ASP A 348 -6.05 -19.45 -8.98
C ASP A 348 -4.86 -18.47 -8.95
N MET A 349 -3.65 -18.98 -8.71
CA MET A 349 -2.42 -18.18 -8.61
C MET A 349 -1.77 -17.88 -9.97
N GLU A 350 -2.20 -18.55 -11.03
CA GLU A 350 -1.73 -18.33 -12.39
C GLU A 350 -2.62 -17.28 -13.06
N ASN A 351 -3.93 -17.54 -13.15
CA ASN A 351 -4.88 -16.73 -13.92
C ASN A 351 -5.64 -15.69 -13.08
N GLY A 352 -5.80 -15.91 -11.77
CA GLY A 352 -6.59 -15.03 -10.89
C GLY A 352 -8.10 -15.17 -11.10
N GLY A 353 -8.82 -14.04 -11.21
CA GLY A 353 -10.26 -14.04 -11.48
C GLY A 353 -11.16 -14.39 -10.29
N GLU A 354 -12.32 -15.01 -10.53
CA GLU A 354 -13.30 -15.32 -9.49
C GLU A 354 -12.88 -16.54 -8.67
N CYS A 355 -12.69 -16.34 -7.35
CA CYS A 355 -12.19 -17.36 -6.44
C CYS A 355 -13.27 -18.40 -6.10
N ILE A 356 -12.90 -19.68 -6.11
CA ILE A 356 -13.84 -20.81 -5.96
C ILE A 356 -14.12 -21.09 -4.49
N LEU A 357 -15.39 -21.08 -4.08
CA LEU A 357 -15.81 -21.46 -2.72
C LEU A 357 -15.47 -22.94 -2.48
N THR A 358 -14.57 -23.22 -1.54
CA THR A 358 -14.12 -24.58 -1.21
C THR A 358 -14.88 -25.16 -0.02
N LYS A 359 -15.12 -24.35 1.03
CA LYS A 359 -15.88 -24.76 2.23
C LYS A 359 -16.68 -23.60 2.83
N LYS A 360 -17.83 -23.92 3.43
CA LYS A 360 -18.62 -23.03 4.28
C LYS A 360 -18.81 -23.69 5.66
N TYR A 361 -18.73 -22.89 6.70
CA TYR A 361 -18.99 -23.24 8.10
C TYR A 361 -19.95 -22.19 8.71
N SER A 362 -20.53 -22.53 9.87
CA SER A 362 -21.44 -21.72 10.68
C SER A 362 -21.17 -21.94 12.17
#